data_AF-A0AAV2SPT4-F1
#
_entry.id   AF-A0AAV2SPT4-F1
#
_cell.length_a   1.000
_cell.length_b   1.000
_cell.length_c   1.000
_cell.angle_alpha   90.00
_cell.angle_beta   90.00
_cell.angle_gamma   90.00
#
_symmetry.space_group_name_H-M   'P 1'
#
loop_
_entity.id
_entity.type
_entity.pdbx_description
1 polymer ?
#
loop_
_entity_poly.entity_id
_entity_poly.type
_entity_poly.pdbx_seq_one_letter_code
_entity_poly.pdbx_strand_id
1 'polypeptide(L)'
;SVGIAMCPFFGWGGYGPEGILTSCSFDYLSQDISTITYNLFMIIFDFFLPLCIIMGSYAMIVKAIFAHEEAMRAQAAKMNVKSLRTADANEQRAEIRIAKTAIFNIALWIICWTPYTVIT
;
A
#
# COMPACT_ATOMS: atom_id res chain seq x y z
N SER A 1 8.79 -9.16 4.33
CA SER A 1 8.46 -8.99 5.76
C SER A 1 9.25 -9.94 6.67
N VAL A 2 9.14 -11.28 6.59
CA VAL A 2 9.87 -12.18 7.53
C VAL A 2 11.38 -11.95 7.56
N GLY A 3 12.04 -11.79 6.40
CA GLY A 3 13.48 -11.54 6.35
C GLY A 3 13.91 -10.23 7.04
N ILE A 4 13.09 -9.18 6.96
CA ILE A 4 13.35 -7.88 7.59
C ILE A 4 13.14 -8.00 9.11
N ALA A 5 12.03 -8.62 9.53
CA ALA A 5 11.70 -8.83 10.94
C ALA A 5 12.69 -9.79 11.66
N MET A 6 13.47 -10.56 10.92
CA MET A 6 14.48 -11.42 11.54
C MET A 6 15.77 -10.68 11.91
N CYS A 7 16.07 -9.53 11.30
CA CYS A 7 17.33 -8.81 11.50
C CYS A 7 17.69 -8.54 12.97
N PRO A 8 16.74 -8.18 13.87
CA PRO A 8 17.05 -7.99 15.29
C PRO A 8 17.56 -9.24 16.00
N PHE A 9 17.13 -10.45 15.58
CA PHE A 9 17.64 -11.70 16.15
C PHE A 9 19.09 -11.99 15.75
N PHE A 10 19.58 -11.32 14.71
CA PHE A 10 20.96 -11.41 14.23
C PHE A 10 21.81 -10.20 14.63
N GLY A 11 21.31 -9.36 15.55
CA GLY A 11 22.04 -8.23 16.12
C GLY A 11 21.94 -6.91 15.34
N TRP A 12 21.08 -6.84 14.31
CA TRP A 12 20.80 -5.60 13.59
C TRP A 12 19.43 -5.05 14.03
N GLY A 13 19.46 -4.10 14.97
CA GLY A 13 18.29 -3.67 15.74
C GLY A 13 18.01 -4.55 16.98
N GLY A 14 16.88 -4.32 17.63
CA GLY A 14 16.47 -5.04 18.83
C GLY A 14 14.95 -5.25 18.92
N TYR A 15 14.53 -6.22 19.71
CA TYR A 15 13.14 -6.36 20.18
C TYR A 15 13.12 -6.13 21.69
N GLY A 16 12.20 -5.30 22.17
CA GLY A 16 12.10 -4.92 23.57
C GLY A 16 10.66 -4.58 23.98
N PRO A 17 10.38 -4.45 25.29
CA PRO A 17 9.08 -4.06 25.77
C PRO A 17 8.79 -2.58 25.42
N GLU A 18 7.55 -2.29 25.02
CA GLU A 18 7.11 -0.95 24.64
C GLU A 18 6.07 -0.39 25.63
N GLY A 19 5.98 0.95 25.71
CA GLY A 19 4.93 1.66 26.45
C GLY A 19 4.84 1.26 27.94
N ILE A 20 3.66 0.75 28.35
CA ILE A 20 3.39 0.29 29.73
C ILE A 20 3.99 -1.09 30.06
N LEU A 21 4.90 -1.60 29.21
CA LEU A 21 5.64 -2.86 29.40
C LEU A 21 4.77 -4.12 29.37
N THR A 22 3.63 -4.08 28.69
CA THR A 22 2.73 -5.23 28.51
C THR A 22 2.81 -5.86 27.12
N SER A 23 3.50 -5.22 26.18
CA SER A 23 3.76 -5.70 24.82
C SER A 23 5.24 -5.54 24.47
N CYS A 24 5.69 -6.30 23.47
CA CYS A 24 7.03 -6.17 22.90
C CYS A 24 6.93 -5.71 21.44
N SER A 25 7.83 -4.84 21.03
CA SER A 25 7.97 -4.35 19.65
C SER A 25 9.44 -4.19 19.30
N PHE A 26 9.72 -3.79 18.06
CA PHE A 26 11.08 -3.45 17.66
C PHE A 26 11.55 -2.21 18.42
N ASP A 27 12.85 -2.12 18.68
CA ASP A 27 13.42 -0.98 19.38
C ASP A 27 13.43 0.24 18.46
N TYR A 28 12.56 1.20 18.76
CA TYR A 28 12.48 2.50 18.08
C TYR A 28 12.94 3.67 18.95
N LEU A 29 13.50 3.40 20.14
CA LEU A 29 13.90 4.44 21.10
C LEU A 29 15.42 4.55 21.25
N SER A 30 16.14 3.43 21.11
CA SER A 30 17.60 3.43 21.23
C SER A 30 18.25 4.19 20.08
N GLN A 31 19.24 5.03 20.41
CA GLN A 31 19.98 5.84 19.44
C GLN A 31 21.33 5.24 19.04
N ASP A 32 21.52 3.94 19.25
CA ASP A 32 22.69 3.26 18.72
C ASP A 32 22.60 3.12 17.20
N ILE A 33 23.76 3.05 16.54
CA ILE A 33 23.84 3.02 15.08
C ILE A 33 23.14 1.78 14.49
N SER A 34 23.17 0.64 15.19
CA SER A 34 22.53 -0.59 14.74
C SER A 34 21.01 -0.42 14.66
N THR A 35 20.41 0.10 15.72
CA THR A 35 18.99 0.38 15.82
C THR A 35 18.54 1.45 14.83
N ILE A 36 19.24 2.58 14.74
CA ILE A 36 18.89 3.66 13.79
C ILE A 36 18.92 3.15 12.34
N THR A 37 19.97 2.44 11.95
CA THR A 37 20.09 1.94 10.57
C THR A 37 19.06 0.86 10.25
N TYR A 38 18.74 0.00 11.21
CA TYR A 38 17.66 -0.99 11.08
C TYR A 38 16.29 -0.30 10.93
N ASN A 39 16.02 0.71 11.74
CA ASN A 39 14.75 1.45 11.71
C ASN A 39 14.55 2.19 10.39
N LEU A 40 15.59 2.87 9.89
CA LEU A 40 15.56 3.49 8.55
C LEU A 40 15.31 2.46 7.45
N PHE A 41 15.97 1.29 7.53
CA PHE A 41 15.75 0.21 6.59
C PHE A 41 14.29 -0.30 6.64
N MET A 42 13.74 -0.53 7.82
CA MET A 42 12.35 -0.92 8.00
C MET A 42 11.38 0.10 7.41
N ILE A 43 11.56 1.39 7.71
CA ILE A 43 10.71 2.47 7.19
C ILE A 43 10.74 2.52 5.66
N ILE A 44 11.93 2.38 5.06
CA ILE A 44 12.03 2.44 3.59
C ILE A 44 11.36 1.23 2.93
N PHE A 45 11.65 0.02 3.40
CA PHE A 45 11.23 -1.20 2.70
C PHE A 45 9.84 -1.70 3.08
N ASP A 46 9.40 -1.45 4.31
CA ASP A 46 8.09 -1.89 4.80
C ASP A 46 7.05 -0.77 4.74
N PHE A 47 7.46 0.51 4.74
CA PHE A 47 6.54 1.63 4.61
C PHE A 47 6.55 2.30 3.23
N PHE A 48 7.67 2.92 2.83
CA PHE A 48 7.71 3.76 1.62
C PHE A 48 7.68 2.97 0.31
N LEU A 49 8.45 1.89 0.20
CA LEU A 49 8.50 1.07 -1.00
C LEU A 49 7.13 0.51 -1.39
N PRO A 50 6.37 -0.17 -0.50
CA PRO A 50 5.03 -0.64 -0.85
C PRO A 50 4.09 0.51 -1.18
N LEU A 51 4.16 1.63 -0.44
CA LEU A 51 3.34 2.81 -0.73
C LEU A 51 3.62 3.38 -2.13
N CYS A 52 4.88 3.48 -2.54
CA CYS A 52 5.26 3.91 -3.88
C CYS A 52 4.76 2.95 -4.97
N ILE A 53 4.87 1.63 -4.75
CA ILE A 53 4.36 0.62 -5.69
C ILE A 53 2.85 0.74 -5.86
N ILE A 54 2.13 0.90 -4.74
CA ILE A 54 0.68 1.08 -4.71
C ILE A 54 0.30 2.36 -5.47
N MET A 55 0.90 3.50 -5.11
CA MET A 55 0.62 4.78 -5.77
C MET A 55 0.90 4.73 -7.27
N GLY A 56 2.01 4.12 -7.68
CA GLY A 56 2.34 3.89 -9.09
C GLY A 56 1.30 3.03 -9.81
N SER A 57 0.88 1.93 -9.19
CA SER A 57 -0.13 1.02 -9.74
C SER A 57 -1.47 1.72 -9.94
N TYR A 58 -1.94 2.48 -8.95
CA TYR A 58 -3.19 3.24 -9.05
C TYR A 58 -3.12 4.37 -10.06
N ALA A 59 -1.97 5.05 -10.18
CA ALA A 59 -1.78 6.05 -11.23
C ALA A 59 -1.93 5.43 -12.63
N MET A 60 -1.44 4.20 -12.83
CA MET A 60 -1.60 3.46 -14.09
C MET A 60 -3.05 3.00 -14.32
N ILE A 61 -3.73 2.52 -13.29
CA ILE A 61 -5.16 2.13 -13.37
C ILE A 61 -6.01 3.33 -13.76
N VAL A 62 -5.82 4.48 -13.12
CA VAL A 62 -6.57 5.71 -13.42
C VAL A 62 -6.32 6.15 -14.87
N LYS A 63 -5.07 6.12 -15.34
CA LYS A 63 -4.74 6.40 -16.75
C LYS A 63 -5.44 5.45 -17.71
N ALA A 64 -5.48 4.15 -17.39
CA ALA A 64 -6.16 3.15 -18.20
C ALA A 64 -7.68 3.38 -18.25
N ILE A 65 -8.30 3.77 -17.13
CA ILE A 65 -9.73 4.10 -17.08
C ILE A 65 -10.04 5.30 -17.99
N PHE A 66 -9.25 6.37 -17.93
CA PHE A 66 -9.47 7.53 -18.80
C PHE A 66 -9.33 7.20 -20.30
N ALA A 67 -8.29 6.44 -20.67
CA ALA A 67 -8.11 5.98 -22.04
C ALA A 67 -9.25 5.06 -22.50
N HIS A 68 -9.72 4.17 -21.62
CA HIS A 68 -10.82 3.27 -21.90
C HIS A 68 -12.14 4.03 -22.07
N GLU A 69 -12.42 5.04 -21.25
CA GLU A 69 -13.63 5.86 -21.37
C GLU A 69 -13.67 6.60 -22.71
N GLU A 70 -12.55 7.17 -23.14
CA GLU A 70 -12.41 7.84 -24.43
C GLU A 70 -12.63 6.87 -25.61
N ALA A 71 -11.97 5.70 -25.57
CA ALA A 71 -12.14 4.66 -26.58
C ALA A 71 -13.60 4.15 -26.65
N MET A 72 -14.26 3.99 -25.50
CA MET A 72 -15.67 3.60 -25.44
C MET A 72 -16.60 4.68 -26.00
N ARG A 73 -16.35 5.97 -25.71
CA ARG A 73 -17.13 7.08 -26.32
C ARG A 73 -16.98 7.07 -27.84
N ALA A 74 -15.76 6.87 -28.34
CA ALA A 74 -15.49 6.79 -29.78
C ALA A 74 -16.15 5.56 -30.43
N GLN A 75 -16.18 4.42 -29.76
CA GLN A 75 -16.81 3.20 -30.25
C GLN A 75 -18.35 3.27 -30.20
N ALA A 76 -18.93 3.89 -29.16
CA ALA A 76 -20.37 4.11 -29.05
C ALA A 76 -20.91 5.02 -30.17
N ALA A 77 -20.13 6.03 -30.58
CA ALA A 77 -20.46 6.87 -31.73
C ALA A 77 -20.49 6.09 -33.07
N LYS A 78 -19.75 4.97 -33.17
CA LYS A 78 -19.65 4.15 -34.38
C LYS A 78 -20.63 2.98 -34.43
N MET A 79 -21.07 2.44 -33.29
CA MET A 79 -21.75 1.13 -33.27
C MET A 79 -23.26 1.12 -33.01
N ASN A 80 -23.94 2.18 -32.52
CA ASN A 80 -25.41 2.21 -32.26
C ASN A 80 -26.05 0.92 -31.65
N VAL A 81 -25.27 0.12 -30.91
CA VAL A 81 -25.70 -1.19 -30.37
C VAL A 81 -25.65 -1.13 -28.85
N LYS A 82 -26.81 -1.33 -28.22
CA LYS A 82 -27.01 -1.24 -26.76
C LYS A 82 -26.57 -2.50 -25.98
N SER A 83 -26.37 -3.66 -26.64
CA SER A 83 -26.32 -4.96 -25.96
C SER A 83 -24.93 -5.42 -25.49
N LEU A 84 -23.84 -5.07 -26.18
CA LEU A 84 -22.46 -5.33 -25.72
C LEU A 84 -22.09 -4.55 -24.45
N ARG A 85 -22.87 -3.52 -24.11
CA ARG A 85 -22.60 -2.56 -23.04
C ARG A 85 -22.81 -3.11 -21.62
N THR A 86 -23.54 -4.21 -21.44
CA THR A 86 -23.99 -4.65 -20.11
C THR A 86 -23.04 -5.64 -19.46
N ALA A 87 -22.39 -6.51 -20.24
CA ALA A 87 -21.43 -7.49 -19.72
C ALA A 87 -20.11 -6.79 -19.29
N ASP A 88 -19.50 -6.01 -20.18
CA ASP A 88 -18.28 -5.24 -19.90
C ASP A 88 -18.47 -4.26 -18.72
N ALA A 89 -19.64 -3.63 -18.63
CA ALA A 89 -19.94 -2.71 -17.53
C ALA A 89 -20.10 -3.41 -16.17
N ASN A 90 -20.53 -4.68 -16.14
CA ASN A 90 -20.61 -5.45 -14.91
C ASN A 90 -19.23 -5.90 -14.42
N GLU A 91 -18.35 -6.31 -15.33
CA GLU A 91 -16.96 -6.68 -15.02
C GLU A 91 -16.17 -5.48 -14.50
N GLN A 92 -16.23 -4.33 -15.19
CA GLN A 92 -15.63 -3.08 -14.72
C GLN A 92 -16.14 -2.65 -13.35
N ARG A 93 -17.44 -2.80 -13.07
CA ARG A 93 -18.01 -2.49 -11.75
C ARG A 93 -17.44 -3.38 -10.64
N ALA A 94 -17.19 -4.65 -10.94
CA ALA A 94 -16.57 -5.58 -9.99
C ALA A 94 -15.11 -5.18 -9.71
N GLU A 95 -14.33 -4.88 -10.74
CA GLU A 95 -12.94 -4.42 -10.61
C GLU A 95 -12.83 -3.10 -9.82
N ILE A 96 -13.69 -2.12 -10.12
CA ILE A 96 -13.75 -0.85 -9.38
C ILE A 96 -14.08 -1.08 -7.91
N ARG A 97 -14.98 -2.03 -7.60
CA ARG A 97 -15.31 -2.36 -6.20
C ARG A 97 -14.10 -2.93 -5.47
N ILE A 98 -13.35 -3.83 -6.10
CA ILE A 98 -12.12 -4.41 -5.55
C ILE A 98 -11.08 -3.31 -5.32
N ALA A 99 -10.87 -2.44 -6.32
CA ALA A 99 -9.94 -1.32 -6.23
C ALA A 99 -10.30 -0.36 -5.08
N LYS A 100 -11.60 -0.08 -4.86
CA LYS A 100 -12.09 0.75 -3.75
C LYS A 100 -11.82 0.12 -2.39
N THR A 101 -12.05 -1.19 -2.24
CA THR A 101 -11.74 -1.91 -0.99
C THR A 101 -10.24 -1.90 -0.71
N ALA A 102 -9.41 -2.08 -1.74
CA ALA A 102 -7.96 -1.99 -1.59
C ALA A 102 -7.51 -0.59 -1.15
N ILE A 103 -8.03 0.51 -1.76
CA ILE A 103 -7.73 1.89 -1.32
C ILE A 103 -8.09 2.09 0.17
N PHE A 104 -9.24 1.60 0.59
CA PHE A 104 -9.66 1.72 1.99
C PHE A 104 -8.68 1.02 2.94
N ASN A 105 -8.27 -0.21 2.63
CA ASN A 105 -7.30 -0.95 3.43
C ASN A 105 -5.93 -0.25 3.48
N ILE A 106 -5.49 0.31 2.35
CA ILE A 106 -4.24 1.08 2.26
C ILE A 106 -4.32 2.34 3.13
N ALA A 107 -5.42 3.09 3.04
CA ALA A 107 -5.62 4.29 3.84
C ALA A 107 -5.61 3.98 5.35
N LEU A 108 -6.30 2.90 5.75
CA LEU A 108 -6.28 2.42 7.13
C LEU A 108 -4.86 2.07 7.58
N TRP A 109 -4.12 1.34 6.75
CA TRP A 109 -2.73 0.98 7.06
C TRP A 109 -1.84 2.21 7.24
N ILE A 110 -1.94 3.23 6.36
CA ILE A 110 -1.20 4.49 6.52
C ILE A 110 -1.57 5.16 7.84
N ILE A 111 -2.86 5.29 8.16
CA ILE A 111 -3.32 5.96 9.38
C ILE A 111 -2.82 5.25 10.64
N CYS A 112 -2.87 3.92 10.66
CA CYS A 112 -2.44 3.13 11.82
C CYS A 112 -0.92 3.16 12.03
N TRP A 113 -0.14 3.13 10.95
CA TRP A 113 1.32 2.99 11.04
C TRP A 113 2.08 4.32 11.04
N THR A 114 1.51 5.40 10.50
CA THR A 114 2.18 6.71 10.47
C THR A 114 2.62 7.21 11.85
N PRO A 115 1.82 7.09 12.94
CA PRO A 115 2.28 7.51 14.26
C PRO A 115 3.55 6.78 14.71
N TYR A 116 3.63 5.46 14.49
CA TYR A 116 4.83 4.67 14.82
C TYR A 116 6.03 5.10 13.98
N THR A 117 5.84 5.26 12.67
CA THR A 117 6.89 5.72 11.75
C THR A 117 7.41 7.13 12.09
N VAL A 118 6.59 8.00 12.68
CA VAL A 118 7.00 9.36 13.09
C VAL A 118 7.76 9.36 14.42
N ILE A 119 7.47 8.41 15.30
CA ILE A 119 8.16 8.26 16.60
C ILE A 119 9.52 7.57 16.42
N THR A 120 9.59 6.65 15.46
CA THR A 120 10.80 5.90 15.08
C THR A 120 11.82 6.77 14.36
#